data_AF-A0A924EPI5-F1
#
_entry.id   AF-A0A924EPI5-F1
#
_cell.length_a   1.000
_cell.length_b   1.000
_cell.length_c   1.000
_cell.angle_alpha   90.00
_cell.angle_beta   90.00
_cell.angle_gamma   90.00
#
_symmetry.space_group_name_H-M   'P 1'
#
loop_
_entity.id
_entity.type
_entity.pdbx_description
1 polymer ?
#
loop_
_entity_poly.entity_id
_entity_poly.type
_entity_poly.pdbx_seq_one_letter_code
_entity_poly.pdbx_strand_id
1 'polypeptide(L)'
;MIIVSACQKEVKLDKNVNLFDDEQVHYLKLISYQSDMWKNLEEDKKLKSEKEKTNYQYCKIEIDGNTIDSIGVRFKGESSYDFQTNKKKSFKIQFNRFIKKQKYQGLYKISLDNQFRDPTFMREKLMLDLIASEGLPVSRSSYCKVYFNDEYLGLYLVVEDIGKSFIKKNFTYKSGNLYNGKPMATLKIPTDSINTLKRC
;
A
#
# COMPACT_ATOMS: atom_id res chain seq x y z
N MET A 1 -5.37 19.14 39.23
CA MET A 1 -4.51 18.70 38.11
C MET A 1 -4.77 17.21 37.91
N ILE A 2 -5.67 16.86 36.99
CA ILE A 2 -6.02 15.45 36.72
C ILE A 2 -5.00 14.93 35.73
N ILE A 3 -4.08 14.10 36.19
CA ILE A 3 -3.16 13.36 35.34
C ILE A 3 -3.97 12.20 34.75
N VAL A 4 -4.47 12.37 33.52
CA VAL A 4 -5.01 11.25 32.75
C VAL A 4 -3.81 10.42 32.30
N SER A 5 -3.45 9.43 33.12
CA SER A 5 -2.46 8.42 32.74
C SER A 5 -3.03 7.63 31.58
N ALA A 6 -2.49 7.84 30.38
CA ALA A 6 -2.83 7.06 29.20
C ALA A 6 -2.43 5.62 29.46
N CYS A 7 -3.42 4.79 29.80
CA CYS A 7 -3.29 3.34 29.87
C CYS A 7 -2.90 2.83 28.48
N GLN A 8 -1.60 2.68 28.24
CA GLN A 8 -1.08 1.94 27.09
C GLN A 8 -1.44 0.47 27.32
N LYS A 9 -2.66 0.08 26.94
CA LYS A 9 -2.98 -1.34 26.75
C LYS A 9 -2.01 -1.87 25.70
N GLU A 10 -1.16 -2.81 26.08
CA GLU A 10 -0.36 -3.58 25.13
C GLU A 10 -1.32 -4.18 24.09
N VAL A 11 -1.17 -3.75 22.83
CA VAL A 11 -1.96 -4.31 21.74
C VAL A 11 -1.46 -5.74 21.57
N LYS A 12 -2.29 -6.73 21.95
CA LYS A 12 -1.99 -8.13 21.67
C LYS A 12 -2.08 -8.34 20.16
N LEU A 13 -0.93 -8.45 19.53
CA LEU A 13 -0.82 -8.68 18.09
C LEU A 13 -0.89 -10.19 17.82
N ASP A 14 -1.90 -10.62 17.06
CA ASP A 14 -2.02 -12.01 16.63
C ASP A 14 -1.42 -12.18 15.23
N LYS A 15 -0.46 -13.10 15.15
CA LYS A 15 0.32 -13.38 13.95
C LYS A 15 -0.46 -14.15 12.87
N ASN A 16 -1.61 -14.73 13.19
CA ASN A 16 -2.38 -15.53 12.23
C ASN A 16 -3.57 -14.78 11.61
N VAL A 17 -3.73 -13.49 11.88
CA VAL A 17 -4.88 -12.74 11.36
C VAL A 17 -4.71 -12.44 9.88
N ASN A 18 -5.80 -12.61 9.12
CA ASN A 18 -5.88 -12.20 7.72
C ASN A 18 -5.83 -10.68 7.62
N LEU A 19 -4.94 -10.13 6.77
CA LEU A 19 -4.76 -8.68 6.61
C LEU A 19 -6.03 -7.95 6.15
N PHE A 20 -6.99 -8.65 5.55
CA PHE A 20 -8.25 -8.07 5.09
C PHE A 20 -9.44 -8.52 5.93
N ASP A 21 -9.20 -8.74 7.20
CA ASP A 21 -10.26 -8.95 8.18
C ASP A 21 -10.81 -7.59 8.63
N ASP A 22 -12.13 -7.50 8.75
CA ASP A 22 -12.83 -6.27 9.18
C ASP A 22 -13.14 -6.28 10.69
N GLU A 23 -12.92 -7.40 11.38
CA GLU A 23 -13.19 -7.53 12.83
C GLU A 23 -12.23 -6.68 13.69
N GLN A 24 -11.07 -6.32 13.18
CA GLN A 24 -10.09 -5.51 13.89
C GLN A 24 -9.37 -4.49 13.01
N VAL A 25 -8.82 -3.46 13.66
CA VAL A 25 -7.93 -2.50 12.99
C VAL A 25 -6.50 -3.02 13.08
N HIS A 26 -5.92 -3.36 11.93
CA HIS A 26 -4.57 -3.93 11.83
C HIS A 26 -3.48 -2.95 12.27
N TYR A 27 -2.34 -3.50 12.70
CA TYR A 27 -1.15 -2.76 13.09
C TYR A 27 -0.05 -2.94 12.05
N LEU A 28 0.36 -1.85 11.40
CA LEU A 28 1.44 -1.85 10.42
C LEU A 28 2.54 -0.87 10.85
N LYS A 29 3.78 -1.37 10.97
CA LYS A 29 4.96 -0.56 11.30
C LYS A 29 6.02 -0.72 10.22
N LEU A 30 6.33 0.37 9.52
CA LEU A 30 7.46 0.46 8.60
C LEU A 30 8.71 0.78 9.41
N ILE A 31 9.76 -0.02 9.29
CA ILE A 31 11.01 0.13 10.04
C ILE A 31 12.11 0.42 9.04
N SER A 32 12.67 1.64 9.11
CA SER A 32 13.77 2.07 8.24
C SER A 32 15.11 1.52 8.75
N TYR A 33 15.97 1.16 7.80
CA TYR A 33 17.38 0.87 8.10
C TYR A 33 18.25 2.12 8.11
N GLN A 34 17.79 3.17 7.47
CA GLN A 34 18.46 4.45 7.32
C GLN A 34 17.68 5.53 8.09
N SER A 35 18.40 6.45 8.73
CA SER A 35 17.82 7.61 9.43
C SER A 35 17.10 8.55 8.47
N ASP A 36 17.66 8.78 7.29
CA ASP A 36 17.17 9.75 6.30
C ASP A 36 16.22 9.14 5.26
N MET A 37 15.75 7.91 5.48
CA MET A 37 14.88 7.22 4.54
C MET A 37 13.63 8.03 4.16
N TRP A 38 13.06 8.78 5.11
CA TRP A 38 11.93 9.66 4.83
C TRP A 38 12.27 10.74 3.79
N LYS A 39 13.44 11.39 3.92
CA LYS A 39 13.91 12.38 2.95
C LYS A 39 14.15 11.75 1.59
N ASN A 40 14.76 10.56 1.55
CA ASN A 40 14.98 9.83 0.30
C ASN A 40 13.65 9.51 -0.42
N LEU A 41 12.61 9.13 0.33
CA LEU A 41 11.27 8.92 -0.22
C LEU A 41 10.68 10.21 -0.81
N GLU A 42 10.90 11.35 -0.16
CA GLU A 42 10.44 12.66 -0.65
C GLU A 42 11.21 13.10 -1.91
N GLU A 43 12.52 12.88 -1.94
CA GLU A 43 13.39 13.18 -3.08
C GLU A 43 13.03 12.34 -4.29
N ASP A 44 12.89 11.03 -4.12
CA ASP A 44 12.44 10.10 -5.18
C ASP A 44 11.14 10.61 -5.82
N LYS A 45 10.20 11.09 -5.01
CA LYS A 45 8.90 11.56 -5.50
C LYS A 45 8.97 12.87 -6.28
N LYS A 46 9.98 13.72 -6.02
CA LYS A 46 10.23 14.99 -6.73
C LYS A 46 10.95 14.82 -8.06
N LEU A 47 11.49 13.64 -8.35
CA LEU A 47 12.20 13.37 -9.61
C LEU A 47 11.30 13.55 -10.83
N LYS A 48 11.86 13.96 -11.97
CA LYS A 48 11.08 14.25 -13.19
C LYS A 48 10.64 12.99 -13.93
N SER A 49 11.43 11.90 -13.88
CA SER A 49 11.14 10.66 -14.59
C SER A 49 10.20 9.75 -13.80
N GLU A 50 9.13 9.27 -14.43
CA GLU A 50 8.16 8.34 -13.82
C GLU A 50 8.81 7.03 -13.32
N LYS A 51 9.86 6.57 -14.03
CA LYS A 51 10.60 5.36 -13.66
C LYS A 51 11.39 5.56 -12.36
N GLU A 52 11.83 6.78 -12.10
CA GLU A 52 12.60 7.16 -10.92
C GLU A 52 11.68 7.53 -9.76
N LYS A 53 10.54 8.21 -10.03
CA LYS A 53 9.45 8.43 -9.06
C LYS A 53 8.89 7.16 -8.44
N THR A 54 9.08 6.03 -9.12
CA THR A 54 8.61 4.71 -8.69
C THR A 54 9.73 3.84 -8.12
N ASN A 55 10.87 4.44 -7.77
CA ASN A 55 11.90 3.78 -7.00
C ASN A 55 11.37 3.34 -5.64
N TYR A 56 11.91 2.24 -5.11
CA TYR A 56 11.51 1.68 -3.83
C TYR A 56 12.69 1.72 -2.88
N GLN A 57 12.47 2.30 -1.71
CA GLN A 57 13.43 2.31 -0.62
C GLN A 57 13.35 0.98 0.15
N TYR A 58 14.53 0.50 0.57
CA TYR A 58 14.69 -0.77 1.28
C TYR A 58 14.25 -0.63 2.74
N CYS A 59 13.35 -1.50 3.18
CA CYS A 59 12.69 -1.37 4.48
C CYS A 59 12.27 -2.74 5.02
N LYS A 60 11.95 -2.78 6.30
CA LYS A 60 11.30 -3.90 6.98
C LYS A 60 9.88 -3.47 7.36
N ILE A 61 8.92 -4.37 7.31
CA ILE A 61 7.56 -4.10 7.78
C ILE A 61 7.15 -5.11 8.84
N GLU A 62 6.46 -4.65 9.87
CA GLU A 62 5.76 -5.47 10.83
C GLU A 62 4.26 -5.32 10.61
N ILE A 63 3.54 -6.43 10.47
CA ILE A 63 2.10 -6.49 10.25
C ILE A 63 1.51 -7.42 11.29
N ASP A 64 0.74 -6.89 12.24
CA ASP A 64 0.13 -7.65 13.35
C ASP A 64 1.14 -8.57 14.06
N GLY A 65 2.36 -8.07 14.30
CA GLY A 65 3.43 -8.81 14.95
C GLY A 65 4.22 -9.76 14.03
N ASN A 66 3.83 -9.89 12.75
CA ASN A 66 4.62 -10.58 11.73
C ASN A 66 5.61 -9.63 11.07
N THR A 67 6.89 -9.91 11.23
CA THR A 67 7.94 -9.13 10.59
C THR A 67 8.31 -9.72 9.22
N ILE A 68 8.22 -8.91 8.18
CA ILE A 68 8.72 -9.20 6.83
C ILE A 68 9.85 -8.23 6.51
N ASP A 69 11.03 -8.78 6.31
CA ASP A 69 12.21 -8.01 5.93
C ASP A 69 12.41 -7.94 4.40
N SER A 70 13.29 -7.05 3.98
CA SER A 70 13.74 -6.85 2.61
C SER A 70 12.61 -6.45 1.65
N ILE A 71 11.70 -5.62 2.15
CA ILE A 71 10.59 -5.09 1.36
C ILE A 71 10.97 -3.76 0.70
N GLY A 72 10.30 -3.45 -0.39
CA GLY A 72 10.34 -2.12 -1.00
C GLY A 72 9.17 -1.28 -0.53
N VAL A 73 9.42 -0.04 -0.14
CA VAL A 73 8.38 0.97 0.11
C VAL A 73 8.64 2.23 -0.70
N ARG A 74 7.57 2.89 -1.13
CA ARG A 74 7.61 4.19 -1.79
C ARG A 74 6.36 5.00 -1.51
N PHE A 75 6.40 6.30 -1.72
CA PHE A 75 5.19 7.11 -1.72
C PHE A 75 4.30 6.80 -2.94
N LYS A 76 2.98 6.91 -2.72
CA LYS A 76 1.91 6.74 -3.71
C LYS A 76 1.11 8.05 -3.82
N GLY A 77 0.52 8.27 -4.99
CA GLY A 77 -0.35 9.41 -5.29
C GLY A 77 0.38 10.50 -6.07
N GLU A 78 -0.36 11.26 -6.88
CA GLU A 78 0.14 12.50 -7.48
C GLU A 78 -0.48 13.67 -6.70
N SER A 79 -1.73 14.01 -7.00
CA SER A 79 -2.47 15.07 -6.31
C SER A 79 -2.53 14.87 -4.79
N SER A 80 -2.83 13.65 -4.32
CA SER A 80 -2.88 13.37 -2.88
C SER A 80 -1.53 13.49 -2.18
N TYR A 81 -0.42 13.37 -2.91
CA TYR A 81 0.91 13.61 -2.36
C TYR A 81 1.21 15.12 -2.29
N ASP A 82 0.87 15.86 -3.35
CA ASP A 82 1.17 17.29 -3.49
C ASP A 82 0.28 18.16 -2.58
N PHE A 83 -1.02 17.85 -2.48
CA PHE A 83 -1.96 18.63 -1.66
C PHE A 83 -1.85 18.33 -0.16
N GLN A 84 -1.32 17.17 0.21
CA GLN A 84 -1.13 16.83 1.61
C GLN A 84 0.15 17.47 2.13
N THR A 85 0.06 18.47 3.00
CA THR A 85 1.24 19.15 3.56
C THR A 85 1.79 18.47 4.81
N ASN A 86 1.02 17.59 5.45
CA ASN A 86 1.46 16.84 6.62
C ASN A 86 2.24 15.55 6.25
N LYS A 87 2.80 14.89 7.27
CA LYS A 87 3.53 13.62 7.12
C LYS A 87 2.65 12.43 6.71
N LYS A 88 1.33 12.54 6.71
CA LYS A 88 0.41 11.42 6.42
C LYS A 88 0.30 11.18 4.91
N LYS A 89 1.33 10.58 4.33
CA LYS A 89 1.43 10.23 2.90
C LYS A 89 0.92 8.81 2.64
N SER A 90 0.37 8.55 1.45
CA SER A 90 0.05 7.18 1.02
C SER A 90 1.32 6.41 0.64
N PHE A 91 1.34 5.12 0.91
CA PHE A 91 2.47 4.25 0.60
C PHE A 91 2.09 3.16 -0.40
N LYS A 92 3.08 2.70 -1.15
CA LYS A 92 3.02 1.44 -1.87
C LYS A 92 4.11 0.53 -1.36
N ILE A 93 3.72 -0.65 -0.92
CA ILE A 93 4.63 -1.67 -0.39
C ILE A 93 4.71 -2.82 -1.39
N GLN A 94 5.93 -3.24 -1.69
CA GLN A 94 6.22 -4.38 -2.54
C GLN A 94 7.13 -5.35 -1.82
N PHE A 95 6.57 -6.50 -1.44
CA PHE A 95 7.29 -7.55 -0.70
C PHE A 95 8.40 -8.16 -1.56
N ASN A 96 8.10 -8.51 -2.81
CA ASN A 96 9.08 -9.16 -3.68
C ASN A 96 10.07 -8.21 -4.38
N ARG A 97 10.31 -7.01 -3.83
CA ARG A 97 11.17 -6.02 -4.51
C ARG A 97 12.62 -6.46 -4.50
N PHE A 98 13.12 -6.90 -3.35
CA PHE A 98 14.52 -7.28 -3.16
C PHE A 98 14.69 -8.79 -3.02
N ILE A 99 13.73 -9.50 -2.42
CA ILE A 99 13.69 -10.97 -2.41
C ILE A 99 12.71 -11.48 -3.46
N LYS A 100 13.22 -12.23 -4.44
CA LYS A 100 12.38 -12.80 -5.51
C LYS A 100 11.31 -13.72 -4.92
N LYS A 101 10.09 -13.64 -5.47
CA LYS A 101 8.92 -14.46 -5.09
C LYS A 101 8.42 -14.29 -3.63
N GLN A 102 9.01 -13.42 -2.81
CA GLN A 102 8.51 -13.14 -1.46
C GLN A 102 7.07 -12.62 -1.50
N LYS A 103 6.23 -13.10 -0.60
CA LYS A 103 4.81 -12.72 -0.51
C LYS A 103 4.42 -12.58 0.94
N TYR A 104 3.42 -11.73 1.18
CA TYR A 104 2.70 -11.71 2.44
C TYR A 104 1.26 -12.12 2.18
N GLN A 105 0.78 -13.19 2.82
CA GLN A 105 -0.58 -13.73 2.65
C GLN A 105 -1.02 -13.87 1.17
N GLY A 106 -0.11 -14.36 0.32
CA GLY A 106 -0.35 -14.54 -1.13
C GLY A 106 -0.18 -13.28 -2.00
N LEU A 107 0.09 -12.13 -1.40
CA LEU A 107 0.23 -10.83 -2.07
C LEU A 107 1.69 -10.51 -2.35
N TYR A 108 1.96 -9.96 -3.54
CA TYR A 108 3.25 -9.35 -3.83
C TYR A 108 3.34 -7.88 -3.41
N LYS A 109 2.20 -7.19 -3.35
CA LYS A 109 2.11 -5.76 -3.10
C LYS A 109 0.81 -5.41 -2.38
N ILE A 110 0.87 -4.37 -1.58
CA ILE A 110 -0.28 -3.69 -0.97
C ILE A 110 -0.10 -2.18 -1.10
N SER A 111 -1.20 -1.44 -1.01
CA SER A 111 -1.19 0.01 -0.91
C SER A 111 -1.74 0.43 0.45
N LEU A 112 -1.16 1.47 1.04
CA LEU A 112 -1.67 2.10 2.25
C LEU A 112 -2.18 3.49 1.86
N ASP A 113 -3.48 3.67 1.89
CA ASP A 113 -4.14 4.89 1.45
C ASP A 113 -4.53 5.78 2.62
N ASN A 114 -4.08 7.04 2.54
CA ASN A 114 -4.24 8.04 3.59
C ASN A 114 -5.64 8.69 3.63
N GLN A 115 -6.49 8.37 2.65
CA GLN A 115 -7.84 8.91 2.46
C GLN A 115 -7.91 10.45 2.56
N PHE A 116 -6.91 11.16 2.05
CA PHE A 116 -6.74 12.61 2.26
C PHE A 116 -7.97 13.47 1.94
N ARG A 117 -8.74 13.12 0.90
CA ARG A 117 -9.93 13.88 0.46
C ARG A 117 -11.26 13.31 0.95
N ASP A 118 -11.22 12.26 1.77
CA ASP A 118 -12.40 11.62 2.32
C ASP A 118 -12.51 11.92 3.84
N PRO A 119 -13.33 12.92 4.24
CA PRO A 119 -13.50 13.25 5.65
C PRO A 119 -14.16 12.12 6.47
N THR A 120 -14.85 11.17 5.84
CA THR A 120 -15.50 10.06 6.56
C THR A 120 -14.60 8.84 6.65
N PHE A 121 -13.51 8.78 5.87
CA PHE A 121 -12.60 7.62 5.80
C PHE A 121 -13.28 6.31 5.38
N MET A 122 -14.51 6.35 4.86
CA MET A 122 -15.36 5.20 4.59
C MET A 122 -15.73 5.02 3.12
N ARG A 123 -15.59 6.05 2.28
CA ARG A 123 -16.14 6.02 0.91
C ARG A 123 -15.51 4.92 0.07
N GLU A 124 -14.19 4.79 0.11
CA GLU A 124 -13.47 3.74 -0.63
C GLU A 124 -13.81 2.36 -0.08
N LYS A 125 -13.77 2.16 1.24
CA LYS A 125 -14.11 0.88 1.87
C LYS A 125 -15.51 0.41 1.50
N LEU A 126 -16.52 1.27 1.68
CA LEU A 126 -17.91 0.95 1.37
C LEU A 126 -18.12 0.63 -0.11
N MET A 127 -17.45 1.36 -1.01
CA MET A 127 -17.53 1.09 -2.44
C MET A 127 -16.94 -0.29 -2.78
N LEU A 128 -15.76 -0.62 -2.24
CA LEU A 128 -15.11 -1.91 -2.48
C LEU A 128 -15.96 -3.06 -1.91
N ASP A 129 -16.52 -2.89 -0.72
CA ASP A 129 -17.37 -3.89 -0.07
C ASP A 129 -18.65 -4.14 -0.84
N LEU A 130 -19.30 -3.08 -1.33
CA LEU A 130 -20.52 -3.18 -2.15
C LEU A 130 -20.26 -3.94 -3.45
N ILE A 131 -19.13 -3.66 -4.13
CA ILE A 131 -18.78 -4.39 -5.35
C ILE A 131 -18.47 -5.86 -5.02
N ALA A 132 -17.84 -6.12 -3.87
CA ALA A 132 -17.53 -7.47 -3.41
C ALA A 132 -18.80 -8.27 -3.06
N SER A 133 -19.82 -7.63 -2.47
CA SER A 133 -21.09 -8.29 -2.13
C SER A 133 -21.86 -8.75 -3.37
N GLU A 134 -21.70 -8.05 -4.50
CA GLU A 134 -22.26 -8.47 -5.79
C GLU A 134 -21.43 -9.58 -6.48
N GLY A 135 -20.39 -10.10 -5.81
CA GLY A 135 -19.52 -11.15 -6.35
C GLY A 135 -18.61 -10.71 -7.49
N LEU A 136 -18.47 -9.39 -7.71
CA LEU A 136 -17.59 -8.84 -8.74
C LEU A 136 -16.13 -8.81 -8.27
N PRO A 137 -15.16 -9.01 -9.19
CA PRO A 137 -13.75 -9.01 -8.85
C PRO A 137 -13.28 -7.61 -8.46
N VAL A 138 -13.01 -7.39 -7.17
CA VAL A 138 -12.60 -6.10 -6.60
C VAL A 138 -11.49 -6.26 -5.57
N SER A 139 -10.67 -5.23 -5.41
CA SER A 139 -9.60 -5.21 -4.41
C SER A 139 -10.20 -5.33 -3.00
N ARG A 140 -9.62 -6.23 -2.20
CA ARG A 140 -9.91 -6.27 -0.76
C ARG A 140 -9.33 -5.06 -0.06
N SER A 141 -9.97 -4.65 1.03
CA SER A 141 -9.48 -3.57 1.88
C SER A 141 -9.86 -3.77 3.33
N SER A 142 -9.07 -3.21 4.24
CA SER A 142 -9.34 -3.18 5.69
C SER A 142 -8.65 -1.96 6.30
N TYR A 143 -9.00 -1.64 7.55
CA TYR A 143 -8.41 -0.50 8.26
C TYR A 143 -7.11 -0.89 8.97
N CYS A 144 -6.13 0.02 8.95
CA CYS A 144 -4.88 -0.18 9.67
C CYS A 144 -4.35 1.10 10.32
N LYS A 145 -3.68 0.95 11.47
CA LYS A 145 -2.84 1.97 12.08
C LYS A 145 -1.45 1.84 11.51
N VAL A 146 -0.91 2.94 10.97
CA VAL A 146 0.42 2.94 10.35
C VAL A 146 1.40 3.73 11.20
N TYR A 147 2.56 3.11 11.42
CA TYR A 147 3.71 3.69 12.08
C TYR A 147 4.89 3.72 11.11
N PHE A 148 5.69 4.76 11.19
CA PHE A 148 7.00 4.83 10.54
C PHE A 148 8.06 4.97 11.63
N ASN A 149 8.91 3.97 11.75
CA ASN A 149 9.66 3.67 12.95
C ASN A 149 8.71 3.70 14.16
N ASP A 150 8.99 4.49 15.19
CA ASP A 150 8.14 4.59 16.38
C ASP A 150 7.14 5.76 16.30
N GLU A 151 7.06 6.48 15.17
CA GLU A 151 6.13 7.59 14.97
C GLU A 151 4.78 7.10 14.38
N TYR A 152 3.68 7.36 15.08
CA TYR A 152 2.34 7.09 14.57
C TYR A 152 1.96 8.08 13.46
N LEU A 153 1.72 7.58 12.25
CA LEU A 153 1.32 8.42 11.11
C LEU A 153 -0.21 8.62 11.03
N GLY A 154 -0.99 7.67 11.54
CA GLY A 154 -2.45 7.75 11.55
C GLY A 154 -3.15 6.46 11.13
N LEU A 155 -4.48 6.57 10.99
CA LEU A 155 -5.34 5.56 10.40
C LEU A 155 -5.21 5.59 8.87
N TYR A 156 -5.12 4.43 8.25
CA TYR A 156 -5.02 4.20 6.81
C TYR A 156 -6.00 3.11 6.38
N LEU A 157 -6.32 3.08 5.10
CA LEU A 157 -6.95 1.94 4.46
C LEU A 157 -5.85 1.11 3.78
N VAL A 158 -5.68 -0.16 4.16
CA VAL A 158 -4.84 -1.08 3.39
C VAL A 158 -5.67 -1.65 2.25
N VAL A 159 -5.14 -1.60 1.03
CA VAL A 159 -5.84 -2.01 -0.19
C VAL A 159 -4.98 -3.00 -0.98
N GLU A 160 -5.59 -4.09 -1.43
CA GLU A 160 -4.98 -5.08 -2.32
C GLU A 160 -4.55 -4.45 -3.66
N ASP A 161 -3.29 -4.63 -4.05
CA ASP A 161 -2.81 -4.13 -5.35
C ASP A 161 -3.36 -5.01 -6.50
N ILE A 162 -3.97 -4.36 -7.49
CA ILE A 162 -4.38 -5.01 -8.73
C ILE A 162 -3.10 -5.35 -9.53
N GLY A 163 -2.80 -6.64 -9.56
CA GLY A 163 -1.60 -7.19 -10.20
C GLY A 163 -1.70 -8.69 -10.39
N LYS A 164 -0.56 -9.38 -10.50
CA LYS A 164 -0.52 -10.83 -10.75
C LYS A 164 -1.25 -11.66 -9.71
N SER A 165 -1.13 -11.30 -8.42
CA SER A 165 -1.83 -12.01 -7.34
C SER A 165 -3.35 -11.88 -7.47
N PHE A 166 -3.83 -10.66 -7.73
CA PHE A 166 -5.25 -10.37 -7.96
C PHE A 166 -5.81 -11.14 -9.15
N ILE A 167 -5.13 -11.08 -10.30
CA ILE A 167 -5.57 -11.77 -11.52
C ILE A 167 -5.65 -13.28 -11.28
N LYS A 168 -4.63 -13.86 -10.64
CA LYS A 168 -4.59 -15.31 -10.35
C LYS A 168 -5.72 -15.75 -9.41
N LYS A 169 -6.15 -14.87 -8.50
CA LYS A 169 -7.23 -15.14 -7.54
C LYS A 169 -8.60 -15.05 -8.20
N ASN A 170 -8.84 -14.02 -9.00
CA ASN A 170 -10.18 -13.63 -9.43
C ASN A 170 -10.55 -14.06 -10.87
N PHE A 171 -9.58 -14.48 -11.68
CA PHE A 171 -9.83 -14.83 -13.10
C PHE A 171 -9.28 -16.21 -13.46
N THR A 172 -10.05 -16.93 -14.27
CA THR A 172 -9.67 -18.24 -14.81
C THR A 172 -8.46 -18.12 -15.76
N TYR A 173 -8.49 -17.10 -16.62
CA TYR A 173 -7.41 -16.81 -17.57
C TYR A 173 -6.30 -16.00 -16.88
N LYS A 174 -5.15 -16.62 -16.71
CA LYS A 174 -4.01 -16.09 -15.93
C LYS A 174 -2.97 -15.35 -16.79
N SER A 175 -3.16 -15.35 -18.11
CA SER A 175 -2.35 -14.66 -19.10
C SER A 175 -3.15 -13.54 -19.72
N GLY A 176 -2.59 -12.33 -19.76
CA GLY A 176 -3.24 -11.17 -20.34
C GLY A 176 -2.51 -9.87 -19.99
N ASN A 177 -2.99 -8.78 -20.58
CA ASN A 177 -2.48 -7.44 -20.30
C ASN A 177 -3.33 -6.80 -19.20
N LEU A 178 -2.66 -6.13 -18.26
CA LEU A 178 -3.30 -5.30 -17.24
C LEU A 178 -3.02 -3.83 -17.56
N TYR A 179 -4.06 -3.12 -17.95
CA TYR A 179 -4.00 -1.69 -18.23
C TYR A 179 -4.46 -0.91 -17.00
N ASN A 180 -3.84 0.25 -16.78
CA ASN A 180 -4.30 1.21 -15.77
C ASN A 180 -4.66 2.52 -16.49
N GLY A 181 -5.72 3.18 -16.03
CA GLY A 181 -6.12 4.47 -16.58
C GLY A 181 -5.31 5.57 -15.92
N LYS A 182 -4.53 6.34 -16.70
CA LYS A 182 -3.86 7.55 -16.23
C LYS A 182 -4.45 8.80 -16.91
N PRO A 183 -4.50 9.94 -16.22
CA PRO A 183 -4.85 11.22 -16.86
C PRO A 183 -3.94 11.47 -18.06
N MET A 184 -4.52 11.87 -19.19
CA MET A 184 -3.79 12.15 -20.44
C MET A 184 -3.04 10.95 -21.05
N ALA A 185 -3.32 9.72 -20.61
CA ALA A 185 -2.75 8.54 -21.25
C ALA A 185 -3.40 8.26 -22.61
N THR A 186 -2.56 7.91 -23.59
CA THR A 186 -3.02 7.40 -24.90
C THR A 186 -2.73 5.90 -24.99
N LEU A 187 -3.60 5.14 -25.65
CA LEU A 187 -3.39 3.74 -25.99
C LEU A 187 -2.39 3.59 -27.16
N LYS A 188 -1.21 4.22 -27.06
CA LYS A 188 -0.09 4.00 -27.98
C LYS A 188 0.82 2.96 -27.35
N ILE A 189 0.88 1.78 -27.95
CA ILE A 189 1.82 0.73 -27.55
C ILE A 189 3.21 1.17 -28.03
N PRO A 190 4.19 1.40 -27.15
CA PRO A 190 5.55 1.69 -27.57
C PRO A 190 6.09 0.49 -28.34
N THR A 191 6.56 0.70 -29.57
CA THR A 191 7.04 -0.35 -30.49
C THR A 191 8.20 -1.18 -29.91
N ASP A 192 8.90 -0.67 -28.88
CA ASP A 192 10.13 -1.28 -28.35
C ASP A 192 9.90 -2.24 -27.17
N SER A 193 8.70 -2.76 -26.94
CA SER A 193 8.35 -3.34 -25.62
C SER A 193 7.34 -4.49 -25.62
N ILE A 194 7.44 -5.41 -26.57
CA ILE A 194 6.46 -6.51 -26.74
C ILE A 194 6.42 -7.50 -25.56
N ASN A 195 7.43 -7.57 -24.68
CA ASN A 195 7.56 -8.66 -23.69
C ASN A 195 7.52 -8.27 -22.20
N THR A 196 7.01 -7.10 -21.82
CA THR A 196 6.84 -6.79 -20.38
C THR A 196 5.45 -6.26 -20.09
N LEU A 197 4.81 -6.82 -19.06
CA LEU A 197 3.60 -6.28 -18.43
C LEU A 197 3.84 -4.81 -18.09
N LYS A 198 3.35 -3.91 -18.92
CA LYS A 198 3.47 -2.46 -18.72
C LYS A 198 2.11 -1.92 -18.31
N ARG A 199 2.12 -1.25 -17.16
CA ARG A 199 1.05 -0.34 -16.74
C ARG A 199 1.08 0.84 -17.71
N CYS A 200 0.07 0.96 -18.58
CA CYS A 200 -0.29 2.23 -19.19
C CYS A 200 -0.81 3.20 -18.12
#